data_AF-A0A443NNL3-F1
#
_entry.id   AF-A0A443NNL3-F1
#
_cell.length_a   1.000
_cell.length_b   1.000
_cell.length_c   1.000
_cell.angle_alpha   90.00
_cell.angle_beta   90.00
_cell.angle_gamma   90.00
#
_symmetry.space_group_name_H-M   'P 1'
#
loop_
_entity.id
_entity.type
_entity.pdbx_description
1 polymer ?
#
loop_
_entity_poly.entity_id
_entity_poly.type
_entity_poly.pdbx_seq_one_letter_code
_entity_poly.pdbx_strand_id
1 'polypeptide(L)'
;MEIENREDGMVAGLLPLANASQQPYVSELLSFTLDRLHKEPELLRVDAERIRRQMQEVAVGNYRAFIAAADALCSIREEVSAVDHYLESLITEVPKLTSGCTEFIDAAQQILEKRKLNRMLLANHSTLLDLLEIPQLMDTYVFKLL
;
A
#
# COMPACT_ATOMS: atom_id res chain seq x y z
N MET A 1 28.92 -30.67 55.92
CA MET A 1 29.33 -31.81 55.10
C MET A 1 28.47 -31.79 53.87
N GLU A 2 29.04 -31.20 52.84
CA GLU A 2 28.52 -31.19 51.47
C GLU A 2 28.63 -32.62 50.92
N ILE A 3 27.57 -33.12 50.31
CA ILE A 3 27.69 -33.96 49.12
C ILE A 3 26.62 -33.45 48.15
N GLU A 4 27.07 -32.57 47.25
CA GLU A 4 26.42 -32.27 45.98
C GLU A 4 26.03 -33.58 45.30
N ASN A 5 24.74 -33.81 45.06
CA ASN A 5 24.31 -34.73 44.01
C ASN A 5 23.76 -33.87 42.87
N ARG A 6 24.73 -33.31 42.16
CA ARG A 6 24.57 -32.48 40.98
C ARG A 6 24.95 -33.34 39.78
N GLU A 7 24.14 -34.34 39.46
CA GLU A 7 24.39 -35.23 38.32
C GLU A 7 23.25 -35.29 37.29
N ASP A 8 22.14 -34.56 37.48
CA ASP A 8 21.08 -34.46 36.45
C ASP A 8 21.42 -33.48 35.31
N GLY A 9 22.54 -32.76 35.40
CA GLY A 9 22.94 -31.74 34.42
C GLY A 9 24.03 -32.17 33.44
N MET A 10 24.68 -33.33 33.62
CA MET A 10 25.96 -33.61 32.93
C MET A 10 25.82 -34.39 31.62
N VAL A 11 24.68 -35.07 31.39
CA VAL A 11 24.45 -35.79 30.11
C VAL A 11 23.92 -34.88 28.99
N ALA A 12 23.37 -33.72 29.33
CA ALA A 12 22.86 -32.75 28.35
C ALA A 12 23.99 -31.98 27.62
N GLY A 13 25.21 -31.99 28.16
CA GLY A 13 26.36 -31.28 27.61
C GLY A 13 27.28 -32.12 26.70
N LEU A 14 27.03 -33.42 26.56
CA LEU A 14 27.99 -34.35 25.95
C LEU A 14 27.80 -34.59 24.44
N LEU A 15 26.78 -34.03 23.79
CA LEU A 15 26.58 -34.21 22.34
C LEU A 15 26.49 -32.86 21.61
N PRO A 16 27.65 -32.26 21.28
CA PRO A 16 27.76 -31.02 20.51
C PRO A 16 27.30 -31.12 19.04
N LEU A 17 26.70 -32.24 18.61
CA LEU A 17 26.41 -32.53 17.21
C LEU A 17 24.93 -32.43 16.82
N ALA A 18 24.02 -32.22 17.77
CA ALA A 18 22.58 -32.16 17.51
C ALA A 18 21.99 -30.80 17.93
N ASN A 19 21.28 -30.15 17.01
CA ASN A 19 20.59 -28.87 17.25
C ASN A 19 19.64 -29.00 18.46
N ALA A 20 19.31 -27.92 19.18
CA ALA A 20 18.54 -27.98 20.44
C ALA A 20 17.18 -28.73 20.31
N SER A 21 16.60 -28.80 19.11
CA SER A 21 15.38 -29.55 18.81
C SER A 21 15.58 -31.07 18.63
N GLN A 22 16.81 -31.54 18.43
CA GLN A 22 17.18 -32.93 18.17
C GLN A 22 17.76 -33.65 19.40
N GLN A 23 18.09 -32.89 20.46
CA GLN A 23 18.54 -33.40 21.75
C GLN A 23 17.61 -34.44 22.40
N PRO A 24 16.26 -34.26 22.43
CA PRO A 24 15.38 -35.28 23.01
C PRO A 24 15.42 -36.60 22.24
N TYR A 25 15.47 -36.52 20.91
CA TYR A 25 15.57 -37.68 20.03
C TYR A 25 16.88 -38.45 20.24
N VAL A 26 18.00 -37.75 20.40
CA VAL A 26 19.31 -38.36 20.65
C VAL A 26 19.41 -38.98 22.05
N SER A 27 18.79 -38.37 23.06
CA SER A 27 18.69 -38.96 24.41
C SER A 27 17.84 -40.23 24.44
N GLU A 28 16.80 -40.29 23.60
CA GLU A 28 15.94 -41.47 23.47
C GLU A 28 16.68 -42.62 22.77
N LEU A 29 17.46 -42.33 21.70
CA LEU A 29 18.34 -43.29 21.01
C LEU A 29 19.34 -43.96 21.95
N LEU A 30 19.96 -43.19 22.85
CA LEU A 30 20.97 -43.67 23.80
C LEU A 30 20.36 -44.44 24.97
N SER A 31 19.06 -44.28 25.21
CA SER A 31 18.31 -45.06 26.21
C SER A 31 17.89 -46.45 25.70
N PHE A 32 18.00 -46.71 24.40
CA PHE A 32 17.68 -48.01 23.80
C PHE A 32 18.86 -48.98 23.80
N THR A 33 18.56 -50.28 23.93
CA THR A 33 19.54 -51.37 23.83
C THR A 33 20.03 -51.52 22.38
N LEU A 34 21.29 -51.93 22.19
CA LEU A 34 22.01 -52.02 20.90
C LEU A 34 21.23 -52.75 19.77
N ASP A 35 20.38 -53.72 20.13
CA ASP A 35 19.51 -54.48 19.22
C ASP A 35 18.38 -53.65 18.60
N ARG A 36 17.87 -52.65 19.34
CA ARG A 36 16.86 -51.69 18.84
C ARG A 36 17.50 -50.60 17.99
N LEU A 37 18.68 -50.12 18.39
CA LEU A 37 19.44 -49.14 17.62
C LEU A 37 19.88 -49.69 16.25
N HIS A 38 20.12 -50.99 16.12
CA HIS A 38 20.44 -51.62 14.84
C HIS A 38 19.21 -51.74 13.91
N LYS A 39 17.99 -51.82 14.47
CA LYS A 39 16.73 -51.89 13.70
C LYS A 39 16.16 -50.51 13.39
N GLU A 40 16.50 -49.52 14.18
CA GLU A 40 16.08 -48.13 14.00
C GLU A 40 16.48 -47.50 12.64
N PRO A 41 17.71 -47.66 12.10
CA PRO A 41 18.05 -47.11 10.78
C PRO A 41 17.23 -47.74 9.66
N GLU A 42 16.91 -49.04 9.75
CA GLU A 42 16.02 -49.69 8.79
C GLU A 42 14.57 -49.23 8.95
N LEU A 43 14.10 -49.05 10.19
CA LEU A 43 12.75 -48.52 10.45
C LEU A 43 12.61 -47.08 9.94
N LEU A 44 13.59 -46.22 10.22
CA LEU A 44 13.66 -44.85 9.70
C LEU A 44 13.75 -44.82 8.18
N ARG A 45 14.50 -45.74 7.57
CA ARG A 45 14.58 -45.85 6.12
C ARG A 45 13.21 -46.21 5.53
N VAL A 46 12.51 -47.17 6.11
CA VAL A 46 11.16 -47.57 5.68
C VAL A 46 10.15 -46.45 5.88
N ASP A 47 10.18 -45.77 7.04
CA ASP A 47 9.28 -44.65 7.30
C ASP A 47 9.59 -43.43 6.42
N ALA A 48 10.86 -43.14 6.15
CA ALA A 48 11.26 -42.11 5.18
C ALA A 48 10.75 -42.45 3.77
N GLU A 49 10.89 -43.70 3.34
CA GLU A 49 10.39 -44.19 2.05
C GLU A 49 8.85 -44.08 1.97
N ARG A 50 8.15 -44.40 3.06
CA ARG A 50 6.70 -44.28 3.19
C ARG A 50 6.25 -42.82 3.15
N ILE A 51 6.86 -41.94 3.94
CA ILE A 51 6.57 -40.50 3.95
C ILE A 51 6.83 -39.91 2.57
N ARG A 52 7.92 -40.32 1.90
CA ARG A 52 8.22 -39.90 0.53
C ARG A 52 7.12 -40.30 -0.44
N ARG A 53 6.62 -41.54 -0.37
CA ARG A 53 5.49 -41.99 -1.21
C ARG A 53 4.20 -41.24 -0.91
N GLN A 54 3.87 -41.05 0.37
CA GLN A 54 2.68 -40.28 0.77
C GLN A 54 2.77 -38.83 0.29
N MET A 55 3.92 -38.19 0.45
CA MET A 55 4.16 -36.84 -0.06
C MET A 55 4.04 -36.80 -1.58
N GLN A 56 4.51 -37.82 -2.29
CA GLN A 56 4.41 -37.91 -3.74
C GLN A 56 2.97 -38.13 -4.21
N GLU A 57 2.18 -38.96 -3.53
CA GLU A 57 0.74 -39.11 -3.80
C GLU A 57 -0.04 -37.82 -3.53
N VAL A 58 0.24 -37.15 -2.40
CA VAL A 58 -0.39 -35.88 -2.06
C VAL A 58 0.02 -34.80 -3.06
N ALA A 59 1.28 -34.76 -3.47
CA ALA A 59 1.78 -33.82 -4.46
C ALA A 59 1.16 -34.08 -5.84
N VAL A 60 1.05 -35.34 -6.28
CA VAL A 60 0.43 -35.69 -7.57
C VAL A 60 -1.07 -35.45 -7.56
N GLY A 61 -1.75 -35.81 -6.47
CA GLY A 61 -3.19 -35.59 -6.30
C GLY A 61 -3.57 -34.11 -6.19
N ASN A 62 -2.75 -33.30 -5.53
CA ASN A 62 -3.02 -31.88 -5.29
C ASN A 62 -2.20 -30.95 -6.19
N TYR A 63 -1.44 -31.45 -7.17
CA TYR A 63 -0.60 -30.62 -8.05
C TYR A 63 -1.39 -29.50 -8.73
N ARG A 64 -2.62 -29.80 -9.15
CA ARG A 64 -3.55 -28.81 -9.74
C ARG A 64 -3.96 -27.72 -8.76
N ALA A 65 -4.14 -28.06 -7.48
CA ALA A 65 -4.47 -27.07 -6.45
C ALA A 65 -3.27 -26.19 -6.13
N PHE A 66 -2.05 -26.75 -6.10
CA PHE A 66 -0.83 -25.97 -5.93
C PHE A 66 -0.58 -25.02 -7.10
N ILE A 67 -0.77 -25.47 -8.34
CA ILE A 67 -0.67 -24.59 -9.52
C ILE A 67 -1.74 -23.51 -9.45
N ALA A 68 -3.01 -23.87 -9.22
CA ALA A 68 -4.08 -22.88 -9.14
C ALA A 68 -3.86 -21.86 -8.02
N ALA A 69 -3.31 -22.28 -6.88
CA ALA A 69 -2.94 -21.38 -5.79
C ALA A 69 -1.77 -20.47 -6.18
N ALA A 70 -0.74 -21.00 -6.84
CA ALA A 70 0.39 -20.22 -7.33
C ALA A 70 -0.02 -19.20 -8.40
N ASP A 71 -0.91 -19.59 -9.31
CA ASP A 71 -1.49 -18.72 -10.33
C ASP A 71 -2.33 -17.62 -9.67
N ALA A 72 -3.21 -17.96 -8.72
CA ALA A 72 -3.99 -16.98 -7.98
C ALA A 72 -3.10 -15.99 -7.21
N LEU A 73 -2.01 -16.48 -6.59
CA LEU A 73 -1.01 -15.63 -5.93
C LEU A 73 -0.31 -14.68 -6.92
N CYS A 74 0.01 -15.15 -8.13
CA CYS A 74 0.58 -14.29 -9.16
C CYS A 74 -0.41 -13.22 -9.63
N SER A 75 -1.66 -13.60 -9.89
CA SER A 75 -2.72 -12.65 -10.26
C SER A 75 -2.93 -11.59 -9.18
N ILE A 76 -2.99 -11.99 -7.90
CA ILE A 76 -3.12 -11.05 -6.78
C ILE A 76 -1.93 -10.08 -6.74
N ARG A 77 -0.71 -10.57 -6.96
CA ARG A 77 0.48 -9.71 -6.97
C ARG A 77 0.43 -8.68 -8.11
N GLU A 78 -0.04 -9.08 -9.28
CA GLU A 78 -0.20 -8.19 -10.43
C GLU A 78 -1.27 -7.13 -10.18
N GLU A 79 -2.44 -7.53 -9.64
CA GLU A 79 -3.51 -6.60 -9.26
C GLU A 79 -3.04 -5.59 -8.21
N VAL A 80 -2.30 -6.04 -7.19
CA VAL A 80 -1.73 -5.14 -6.17
C VAL A 80 -0.76 -4.14 -6.82
N SER A 81 0.10 -4.59 -7.74
CA SER A 81 0.99 -3.69 -8.48
C SER A 81 0.22 -2.69 -9.36
N ALA A 82 -0.92 -3.08 -9.92
CA ALA A 82 -1.77 -2.16 -10.69
C ALA A 82 -2.40 -1.11 -9.77
N VAL A 83 -2.88 -1.51 -8.58
CA VAL A 83 -3.40 -0.60 -7.57
C VAL A 83 -2.35 0.42 -7.14
N ASP A 84 -1.11 -0.02 -6.89
CA ASP A 84 0.00 0.89 -6.56
C ASP A 84 0.19 1.94 -7.66
N HIS A 85 0.16 1.54 -8.93
CA HIS A 85 0.30 2.47 -10.06
C HIS A 85 -0.88 3.46 -10.18
N TYR A 86 -2.12 3.01 -9.93
CA TYR A 86 -3.28 3.89 -9.90
C TYR A 86 -3.22 4.88 -8.74
N LEU A 87 -2.73 4.46 -7.56
CA LEU A 87 -2.54 5.34 -6.42
C LEU A 87 -1.44 6.38 -6.69
N GLU A 88 -0.31 5.99 -7.27
CA GLU A 88 0.71 6.95 -7.70
C GLU A 88 0.14 7.95 -8.70
N SER A 89 -0.59 7.48 -9.71
CA SER A 89 -1.24 8.35 -10.69
C SER A 89 -2.20 9.32 -10.01
N LEU A 90 -3.05 8.85 -9.10
CA LEU A 90 -3.99 9.69 -8.37
C LEU A 90 -3.27 10.75 -7.51
N ILE A 91 -2.18 10.38 -6.84
CA ILE A 91 -1.34 11.32 -6.07
C ILE A 91 -0.76 12.40 -6.99
N THR A 92 -0.43 12.08 -8.24
CA THR A 92 0.06 13.08 -9.20
C THR A 92 -1.03 13.92 -9.84
N GLU A 93 -2.21 13.37 -10.08
CA GLU A 93 -3.30 14.04 -10.80
C GLU A 93 -4.17 14.92 -9.89
N VAL A 94 -4.38 14.55 -8.62
CA VAL A 94 -5.18 15.34 -7.66
C VAL A 94 -4.61 16.75 -7.45
N PRO A 95 -3.29 16.96 -7.25
CA PRO A 95 -2.70 18.29 -7.16
C PRO A 95 -2.81 19.07 -8.46
N LYS A 96 -2.66 18.43 -9.62
CA LYS A 96 -2.82 19.09 -10.93
C LYS A 96 -4.24 19.59 -11.12
N LEU A 97 -5.24 18.77 -10.79
CA LEU A 97 -6.65 19.17 -10.82
C LEU A 97 -6.92 20.32 -9.85
N THR A 98 -6.39 20.24 -8.63
CA THR A 98 -6.53 21.30 -7.61
C THR A 98 -5.91 22.61 -8.10
N SER A 99 -4.71 22.56 -8.69
CA SER A 99 -4.02 23.72 -9.28
C SER A 99 -4.82 24.33 -10.44
N GLY A 100 -5.37 23.49 -11.33
CA GLY A 100 -6.21 23.96 -12.43
C GLY A 100 -7.50 24.61 -11.93
N CYS A 101 -8.12 24.07 -10.88
CA CYS A 101 -9.28 24.68 -10.23
C CYS A 101 -8.95 26.03 -9.60
N THR A 102 -7.80 26.17 -8.93
CA THR A 102 -7.37 27.45 -8.35
C THR A 102 -7.08 28.49 -9.42
N GLU A 103 -6.39 28.12 -10.50
CA GLU A 103 -6.15 29.03 -11.64
C GLU A 103 -7.45 29.47 -12.30
N PHE A 104 -8.41 28.56 -12.45
CA PHE A 104 -9.72 28.89 -13.00
C PHE A 104 -10.48 29.87 -12.11
N ILE A 105 -10.45 29.68 -10.79
CA ILE A 105 -11.08 30.60 -9.83
C ILE A 105 -10.42 31.98 -9.90
N ASP A 106 -9.08 32.05 -9.94
CA ASP A 106 -8.35 33.30 -10.03
C ASP A 106 -8.65 34.04 -11.35
N ALA A 107 -8.66 33.33 -12.47
CA ALA A 107 -9.05 33.89 -13.77
C ALA A 107 -10.50 34.40 -13.76
N ALA A 108 -11.43 33.64 -13.16
CA ALA A 108 -12.82 34.04 -13.03
C ALA A 108 -12.97 35.31 -12.16
N GLN A 109 -12.22 35.42 -11.06
CA GLN A 109 -12.19 36.62 -10.22
C GLN A 109 -11.64 37.84 -10.98
N GLN A 110 -10.56 37.69 -11.74
CA GLN A 110 -10.03 38.77 -12.56
C GLN A 110 -11.02 39.26 -13.61
N ILE A 111 -11.76 38.34 -14.25
CA ILE A 111 -12.83 38.68 -15.20
C ILE A 111 -13.96 39.43 -14.49
N LEU A 112 -14.35 38.99 -13.29
CA LEU A 112 -15.40 39.63 -12.51
C LEU A 112 -15.00 41.05 -12.10
N GLU A 113 -13.77 41.25 -11.62
CA GLU A 113 -13.24 42.57 -11.26
C GLU A 113 -13.11 43.48 -12.49
N LYS A 114 -12.61 42.97 -13.63
CA LYS A 114 -12.62 43.74 -14.89
C LYS A 114 -14.02 44.15 -15.31
N ARG A 115 -15.03 43.27 -15.17
CA ARG A 115 -16.43 43.59 -15.46
C ARG A 115 -16.99 44.64 -14.50
N LYS A 116 -16.67 44.53 -13.21
CA LYS A 116 -17.08 45.50 -12.18
C LYS A 116 -16.47 46.88 -12.44
N LEU A 117 -15.18 46.92 -12.75
CA LEU A 117 -14.46 48.15 -13.09
C LEU A 117 -14.97 48.77 -14.40
N ASN A 118 -15.22 47.96 -15.44
CA ASN A 118 -15.83 48.44 -16.68
C ASN A 118 -17.25 48.98 -16.45
N ARG A 119 -18.07 48.34 -15.62
CA ARG A 119 -19.39 48.86 -15.24
C ARG A 119 -19.29 50.17 -14.47
N MET A 120 -18.32 50.28 -13.56
CA MET A 120 -18.07 51.52 -12.81
C MET A 120 -17.54 52.64 -13.73
N LEU A 121 -16.73 52.31 -14.73
CA LEU A 121 -16.28 53.23 -15.76
C LEU A 121 -17.45 53.67 -16.66
N LEU A 122 -18.31 52.76 -17.08
CA LEU A 122 -19.53 53.07 -17.84
C LEU A 122 -20.51 53.93 -17.02
N ALA A 123 -20.67 53.65 -15.73
CA ALA A 123 -21.49 54.47 -14.84
C ALA A 123 -20.89 55.87 -14.65
N ASN A 124 -19.56 55.97 -14.46
CA ASN A 124 -18.89 57.27 -14.40
C ASN A 124 -18.86 58.01 -15.75
N HIS A 125 -18.82 57.28 -16.86
CA HIS A 125 -18.92 57.87 -18.18
C HIS A 125 -20.34 58.39 -18.45
N SER A 126 -21.37 57.67 -17.98
CA SER A 126 -22.76 58.12 -17.96
C SER A 126 -22.94 59.36 -17.09
N THR A 127 -22.34 59.42 -15.89
CA THR A 127 -22.43 60.62 -15.04
C THR A 127 -21.59 61.77 -15.57
N LEU A 128 -20.48 61.53 -16.27
CA LEU A 128 -19.74 62.57 -17.00
C LEU A 128 -20.53 63.06 -18.21
N LEU A 129 -21.28 62.19 -18.89
CA LEU A 129 -22.18 62.55 -19.99
C LEU A 129 -23.36 63.36 -19.44
N ASP A 130 -23.98 62.94 -18.33
CA ASP A 130 -25.04 63.69 -17.64
C ASP A 130 -24.52 65.06 -17.16
N LEU A 131 -23.29 65.12 -16.65
CA LEU A 131 -22.64 66.38 -16.25
C LEU A 131 -22.28 67.26 -17.47
N LEU A 132 -22.02 66.67 -18.64
CA LEU A 132 -21.85 67.38 -19.93
C LEU A 132 -23.17 67.74 -20.62
N GLU A 133 -24.26 67.05 -20.31
CA GLU A 133 -25.60 67.34 -20.83
C GLU A 133 -26.27 68.50 -20.06
N ILE A 134 -25.87 68.76 -18.81
CA ILE A 134 -26.37 69.90 -18.02
C ILE A 134 -26.03 71.27 -18.68
N PRO A 135 -24.81 71.54 -19.17
CA PRO A 135 -24.53 72.76 -19.94
C PRO A 135 -25.30 72.84 -21.26
N GLN A 136 -25.43 71.73 -22.01
CA GLN A 136 -26.07 71.74 -23.33
C GLN A 136 -27.59 71.92 -23.26
N LEU A 137 -28.23 71.41 -22.21
CA LEU A 137 -29.64 71.71 -21.92
C LEU A 137 -29.83 73.16 -21.50
N MET A 138 -28.90 73.75 -20.75
CA MET A 138 -28.97 75.16 -20.33
C MET A 138 -28.90 76.13 -21.52
N ASP A 139 -28.00 75.89 -22.48
CA ASP A 139 -27.92 76.69 -23.71
C ASP A 139 -29.17 76.54 -24.59
N THR A 140 -29.78 75.35 -24.61
CA THR A 140 -31.02 75.11 -25.38
C THR A 140 -32.23 75.83 -24.78
N TYR A 141 -32.34 75.93 -23.44
CA TYR A 141 -33.42 76.68 -22.80
C TYR A 141 -33.21 78.20 -22.85
N VAL A 142 -31.97 78.70 -22.82
CA VAL A 142 -31.69 80.13 -22.96
C VAL A 142 -31.86 80.61 -24.41
N PHE A 143 -31.46 79.82 -25.41
CA PHE A 143 -31.66 80.18 -26.83
C PHE A 143 -33.13 80.08 -27.28
N LYS A 144 -33.97 79.29 -26.60
CA LYS A 144 -35.42 79.22 -26.87
C LYS A 144 -36.24 80.29 -26.14
N LEU A 145 -35.66 80.99 -25.16
CA LEU A 145 -36.34 82.00 -24.36
C LEU A 145 -36.02 83.44 -24.80
N LEU A 146 -35.13 83.61 -25.77
CA LEU A 146 -34.81 84.88 -26.44
C LEU A 146 -35.43 84.90 -27.85
#